data_AF-A0A7M4DT24-F1
#
_entry.id   AF-A0A7M4DT24-F1
#
_cell.length_a   1.000
_cell.length_b   1.000
_cell.length_c   1.000
_cell.angle_alpha   90.00
_cell.angle_beta   90.00
_cell.angle_gamma   90.00
#
_symmetry.space_group_name_H-M   'P 1'
#
loop_
_entity.id
_entity.type
_entity.pdbx_description
1 polymer ?
#
loop_
_entity_poly.entity_id
_entity_poly.type
_entity_poly.pdbx_seq_one_letter_code
_entity_poly.pdbx_strand_id
1 'polypeptide(L)'
;MGHAATIDTLRCVTAVDLIVLREALEASWSRRTSYRGVWDERIPALGQCYPTARVVQHFLPAADIVKGTVWTGVGHEVHFWNELRVGCDLMAVDLTWQQFPPGSVVASRQTLDRHELGDTPQTIARCDRLLAAVNVRLNRIA
;
A
#
# COMPACT_ATOMS: atom_id res chain seq x y z
N MET A 1 23.41 11.06 41.26
CA MET A 1 23.87 10.39 40.02
C MET A 1 22.64 10.06 39.20
N GLY A 2 22.35 10.91 38.21
CA GLY A 2 21.12 10.83 37.41
C GLY A 2 21.20 9.73 36.36
N HIS A 3 20.18 8.90 36.29
CA HIS A 3 19.94 8.03 35.14
C HIS A 3 19.03 8.79 34.19
N ALA A 4 19.61 9.27 33.09
CA ALA A 4 18.86 9.76 31.96
C ALA A 4 18.09 8.58 31.36
N ALA A 5 16.77 8.63 31.45
CA ALA A 5 15.90 7.73 30.69
C ALA A 5 16.06 8.08 29.20
N THR A 6 16.59 7.14 28.44
CA THR A 6 16.65 7.18 26.98
C THR A 6 15.25 7.43 26.44
N ILE A 7 15.08 8.52 25.68
CA ILE A 7 13.84 8.85 24.99
C ILE A 7 13.60 7.76 23.95
N ASP A 8 12.73 6.81 24.30
CA ASP A 8 12.15 5.89 23.34
C ASP A 8 11.31 6.74 22.38
N THR A 9 11.81 6.88 21.14
CA THR A 9 11.16 7.68 20.11
C THR A 9 10.04 6.85 19.51
N LEU A 10 9.02 6.55 20.34
CA LEU A 10 7.72 6.12 19.87
C LEU A 10 7.18 7.29 19.05
N ARG A 11 7.41 7.26 17.73
CA ARG A 11 6.57 7.99 16.79
C ARG A 11 5.15 7.54 17.10
N CYS A 12 4.38 8.42 17.73
CA CYS A 12 2.93 8.32 17.70
C CYS A 12 2.56 8.26 16.22
N VAL A 13 2.20 7.07 15.74
CA VAL A 13 1.54 6.95 14.44
C VAL A 13 0.23 7.70 14.65
N THR A 14 0.19 8.95 14.21
CA THR A 14 -1.04 9.73 14.18
C THR A 14 -2.05 8.89 13.40
N ALA A 15 -3.24 8.69 13.95
CA ALA A 15 -4.31 8.03 13.23
C ALA A 15 -4.48 8.77 11.90
N VAL A 16 -4.09 8.12 10.79
CA VAL A 16 -4.25 8.72 9.46
C VAL A 16 -5.67 8.48 9.02
N ASP A 17 -6.33 9.53 8.56
CA ASP A 17 -7.61 9.40 7.88
C ASP A 17 -7.38 8.65 6.56
N LEU A 18 -8.12 7.54 6.35
CA LEU A 18 -7.98 6.70 5.16
C LEU A 18 -8.33 7.45 3.86
N ILE A 19 -9.25 8.41 3.90
CA ILE A 19 -9.59 9.26 2.76
C ILE A 19 -8.41 10.15 2.41
N VAL A 20 -7.82 10.80 3.41
CA VAL A 20 -6.63 11.67 3.21
C VAL A 20 -5.44 10.85 2.71
N LEU A 21 -5.24 9.63 3.25
CA LEU A 21 -4.20 8.73 2.77
C LEU A 21 -4.43 8.30 1.31
N ARG A 22 -5.67 7.95 0.94
CA ARG A 22 -6.04 7.60 -0.44
C ARG A 22 -5.69 8.72 -1.41
N GLU A 23 -6.11 9.95 -1.10
CA GLU A 23 -5.85 11.11 -1.96
C GLU A 23 -4.35 11.40 -2.09
N ALA A 24 -3.61 11.29 -0.99
CA ALA A 24 -2.16 11.45 -1.01
C ALA A 24 -1.47 10.37 -1.85
N LEU A 25 -1.93 9.12 -1.79
CA LEU A 25 -1.44 8.00 -2.61
C LEU A 25 -1.71 8.23 -4.09
N GLU A 26 -2.96 8.49 -4.45
CA GLU A 26 -3.41 8.72 -5.84
C GLU A 26 -2.61 9.86 -6.48
N ALA A 27 -2.44 10.97 -5.77
CA ALA A 27 -1.67 12.11 -6.26
C ALA A 27 -0.16 11.82 -6.33
N SER A 28 0.34 10.81 -5.62
CA SER A 28 1.77 10.43 -5.57
C SER A 28 2.16 9.35 -6.59
N TRP A 29 1.19 8.67 -7.20
CA TRP A 29 1.47 7.65 -8.19
C TRP A 29 2.15 8.23 -9.42
N SER A 30 3.10 7.47 -9.93
CA SER A 30 3.83 7.80 -11.15
C SER A 30 4.44 6.55 -11.75
N ARG A 31 4.97 6.68 -12.96
CA ARG A 31 5.83 5.65 -13.56
C ARG A 31 6.94 5.18 -12.62
N ARG A 32 7.52 6.07 -11.80
CA ARG A 32 8.64 5.74 -10.91
C ARG A 32 8.23 4.97 -9.66
N THR A 33 6.96 4.99 -9.30
CA THR A 33 6.39 4.23 -8.18
C THR A 33 5.69 2.97 -8.63
N SER A 34 5.47 2.78 -9.93
CA SER A 34 4.87 1.57 -10.51
C SER A 34 5.85 0.40 -10.58
N TYR A 35 5.35 -0.82 -10.41
CA TYR A 35 6.08 -2.04 -10.69
C TYR A 35 6.45 -2.11 -12.18
N ARG A 36 7.70 -2.49 -12.49
CA ARG A 36 8.26 -2.49 -13.86
C ARG A 36 8.18 -1.17 -14.65
N GLY A 37 7.80 -0.06 -14.02
CA GLY A 37 7.73 1.23 -14.71
C GLY A 37 6.57 1.33 -15.71
N VAL A 38 5.50 0.56 -15.52
CA VAL A 38 4.27 0.65 -16.32
C VAL A 38 3.48 1.90 -15.93
N TRP A 39 2.88 2.57 -16.90
CA TRP A 39 2.10 3.78 -16.64
C TRP A 39 1.09 4.00 -17.76
N ASP A 40 -0.17 4.24 -17.40
CA ASP A 40 -1.21 4.76 -18.28
C ASP A 40 -1.88 5.91 -17.54
N GLU A 41 -1.92 7.10 -18.14
CA GLU A 41 -2.53 8.28 -17.53
C GLU A 41 -4.03 8.11 -17.27
N ARG A 42 -4.69 7.22 -18.03
CA ARG A 42 -6.11 6.88 -17.86
C ARG A 42 -6.32 5.84 -16.77
N ILE A 43 -5.28 5.10 -16.38
CA ILE A 43 -5.31 4.08 -15.33
C ILE A 43 -4.10 4.25 -14.39
N PRO A 44 -4.03 5.33 -13.58
CA PRO A 44 -2.86 5.64 -12.74
C PRO A 44 -2.53 4.56 -11.70
N ALA A 45 -3.52 3.75 -11.30
CA ALA A 45 -3.36 2.64 -10.37
C ALA A 45 -2.56 1.46 -10.96
N LEU A 46 -2.39 1.39 -12.29
CA LEU A 46 -1.71 0.30 -12.97
C LEU A 46 -0.28 0.12 -12.44
N GLY A 47 -0.02 -1.07 -11.91
CA GLY A 47 1.28 -1.42 -11.33
C GLY A 47 1.58 -0.77 -9.99
N GLN A 48 0.62 -0.08 -9.37
CA GLN A 48 0.79 0.56 -8.05
C GLN A 48 0.37 -0.34 -6.88
N CYS A 49 -0.26 -1.49 -7.13
CA CYS A 49 -0.86 -2.35 -6.10
C CYS A 49 0.11 -2.70 -4.96
N TYR A 50 1.26 -3.31 -5.26
CA TYR A 50 2.21 -3.70 -4.22
C TYR A 50 2.88 -2.51 -3.50
N PRO A 51 3.41 -1.48 -4.20
CA PRO A 51 3.92 -0.28 -3.55
C PRO A 51 2.89 0.41 -2.65
N THR A 52 1.64 0.49 -3.11
CA THR A 52 0.55 1.07 -2.32
C THR A 52 0.27 0.23 -1.07
N ALA A 53 0.20 -1.09 -1.20
CA ALA A 53 -0.04 -1.97 -0.06
C ALA A 53 1.04 -1.87 1.03
N ARG A 54 2.30 -1.65 0.62
CA ARG A 54 3.42 -1.39 1.53
C ARG A 54 3.29 -0.06 2.26
N VAL A 55 2.88 0.99 1.57
CA VAL A 55 2.66 2.31 2.19
C VAL A 55 1.45 2.30 3.10
N VAL A 56 0.36 1.64 2.73
CA VAL A 56 -0.80 1.47 3.61
C VAL A 56 -0.41 0.71 4.88
N GLN A 57 0.35 -0.38 4.79
CA GLN A 57 0.86 -1.09 5.97
C GLN A 57 1.77 -0.22 6.86
N HIS A 58 2.51 0.74 6.29
CA HIS A 58 3.31 1.69 7.07
C HIS A 58 2.44 2.57 7.98
N PHE A 59 1.31 3.06 7.48
CA PHE A 59 0.40 3.91 8.24
C PHE A 59 -0.63 3.11 9.08
N LEU A 60 -0.93 1.88 8.66
CA LEU A 60 -1.81 0.94 9.35
C LEU A 60 -1.00 -0.32 9.71
N PRO A 61 -0.16 -0.29 10.75
CA PRO A 61 0.74 -1.40 11.08
C PRO A 61 0.03 -2.72 11.42
N ALA A 62 -1.25 -2.65 11.81
CA ALA A 62 -2.10 -3.81 12.04
C ALA A 62 -2.64 -4.46 10.75
N ALA A 63 -2.50 -3.81 9.59
CA ALA A 63 -2.93 -4.36 8.32
C ALA A 63 -1.89 -5.34 7.76
N ASP A 64 -2.35 -6.47 7.25
CA ASP A 64 -1.51 -7.43 6.54
C ASP A 64 -1.56 -7.16 5.04
N ILE A 65 -0.51 -7.55 4.32
CA ILE A 65 -0.50 -7.51 2.85
C ILE A 65 -1.01 -8.84 2.35
N VAL A 66 -1.97 -8.80 1.43
CA VAL A 66 -2.52 -9.97 0.78
C VAL A 66 -2.08 -9.95 -0.67
N LYS A 67 -1.61 -11.10 -1.14
CA LYS A 67 -1.37 -11.38 -2.55
C LYS A 67 -2.53 -12.20 -3.08
N GLY A 68 -3.08 -11.82 -4.21
CA GLY A 68 -4.11 -12.60 -4.87
C GLY A 68 -3.93 -12.70 -6.36
N THR A 69 -4.80 -13.48 -6.96
CA THR A 69 -4.96 -13.58 -8.39
C THR A 69 -6.34 -13.05 -8.75
N VAL A 70 -6.42 -12.17 -9.73
CA VAL A 70 -7.66 -11.54 -10.20
C VAL A 70 -7.94 -12.03 -11.62
N TRP A 71 -9.15 -12.54 -11.87
CA TRP A 71 -9.64 -12.81 -13.21
C TRP A 71 -10.23 -11.53 -13.80
N THR A 72 -9.73 -11.09 -14.96
CA THR A 72 -10.09 -9.81 -15.61
C THR A 72 -11.12 -9.95 -16.74
N GLY A 73 -11.69 -11.15 -16.92
CA GLY A 73 -12.47 -11.50 -18.11
C GLY A 73 -11.62 -11.96 -19.30
N VAL A 74 -10.33 -11.61 -19.33
CA VAL A 74 -9.37 -12.02 -20.37
C VAL A 74 -8.33 -12.99 -19.81
N GLY A 75 -7.86 -12.78 -18.58
CA GLY A 75 -6.82 -13.58 -17.98
C GLY A 75 -6.70 -13.40 -16.48
N HIS A 76 -5.70 -14.06 -15.90
CA HIS A 76 -5.38 -13.94 -14.49
C HIS A 76 -4.19 -12.99 -14.29
N GLU A 77 -4.36 -12.02 -13.39
CA GLU A 77 -3.32 -11.07 -13.02
C GLU A 77 -3.02 -11.14 -11.53
N VAL A 78 -1.76 -10.89 -11.14
CA VAL A 78 -1.35 -10.84 -9.74
C VAL A 78 -1.72 -9.48 -9.16
N HIS A 79 -2.35 -9.49 -8.00
CA HIS A 79 -2.77 -8.29 -7.28
C HIS A 79 -2.30 -8.29 -5.83
N PHE A 80 -2.17 -7.10 -5.26
CA PHE A 80 -1.83 -6.92 -3.86
C PHE A 80 -2.70 -5.84 -3.23
N TRP A 81 -3.23 -6.13 -2.06
CA TRP A 81 -4.03 -5.20 -1.24
C TRP A 81 -3.72 -5.42 0.23
N ASN A 82 -4.37 -4.67 1.13
CA ASN A 82 -4.27 -4.90 2.56
C ASN A 82 -5.55 -5.47 3.15
N GLU A 83 -5.42 -6.24 4.20
CA GLU A 83 -6.55 -6.64 5.04
C GLU A 83 -6.31 -6.23 6.48
N LEU A 84 -7.36 -5.70 7.10
CA LEU A 84 -7.34 -5.23 8.47
C LEU A 84 -8.47 -5.90 9.26
N ARG A 85 -8.14 -6.48 10.41
CA ARG A 85 -9.15 -7.02 11.33
C ARG A 85 -9.83 -5.86 12.07
N VAL A 86 -11.14 -5.74 11.92
CA VAL A 86 -11.96 -4.73 12.60
C VAL A 86 -13.04 -5.47 13.37
N GLY A 87 -12.87 -5.59 14.70
CA GLY A 87 -13.69 -6.47 15.51
C GLY A 87 -13.53 -7.93 15.09
N CYS A 88 -14.66 -8.58 14.79
CA CYS A 88 -14.67 -9.96 14.29
C CYS A 88 -14.46 -10.06 12.77
N ASP A 89 -14.64 -8.95 12.05
CA ASP A 89 -14.62 -8.93 10.60
C ASP A 89 -13.22 -8.66 10.05
N LEU A 90 -13.01 -9.10 8.81
CA LEU A 90 -11.80 -8.83 8.04
C LEU A 90 -12.15 -7.88 6.90
N MET A 91 -11.63 -6.67 6.96
CA MET A 91 -11.91 -5.62 5.99
C MET A 91 -10.79 -5.55 4.95
N ALA A 92 -11.15 -5.60 3.67
CA ALA A 92 -10.21 -5.34 2.58
C ALA A 92 -10.01 -3.83 2.42
N VAL A 93 -8.76 -3.40 2.39
CA VAL A 93 -8.32 -2.04 2.06
C VAL A 93 -7.55 -2.13 0.76
N ASP A 94 -8.27 -1.97 -0.35
CA ASP A 94 -7.70 -1.96 -1.70
C ASP A 94 -7.92 -0.59 -2.35
N LEU A 95 -6.85 0.20 -2.37
CA LEU A 95 -6.87 1.54 -2.96
C LEU A 95 -6.41 1.54 -4.43
N THR A 96 -6.28 0.35 -5.04
CA THR A 96 -5.76 0.16 -6.40
C THR A 96 -6.66 -0.75 -7.27
N TRP A 97 -7.84 -1.12 -6.78
CA TRP A 97 -8.79 -1.97 -7.51
C TRP A 97 -9.19 -1.43 -8.88
N GLN A 98 -9.24 -0.10 -9.02
CA GLN A 98 -9.54 0.63 -10.26
C GLN A 98 -8.52 0.41 -11.39
N GLN A 99 -7.43 -0.35 -11.15
CA GLN A 99 -6.58 -0.82 -12.25
C GLN A 99 -7.26 -1.88 -13.12
N PHE A 100 -8.28 -2.56 -12.60
CA PHE A 100 -8.96 -3.65 -13.29
C PHE A 100 -10.23 -3.18 -14.01
N PRO A 101 -10.58 -3.79 -15.15
CA PRO A 101 -11.84 -3.50 -15.82
C PRO A 101 -13.06 -3.95 -14.98
N PRO A 102 -14.23 -3.33 -15.18
CA PRO A 102 -15.47 -3.79 -14.56
C PRO A 102 -15.74 -5.27 -14.84
N GLY A 103 -16.27 -5.98 -13.84
CA GLY A 103 -16.51 -7.43 -13.92
C GLY A 103 -15.33 -8.32 -13.53
N SER A 104 -14.18 -7.72 -13.20
CA SER A 104 -13.05 -8.46 -12.63
C SER A 104 -13.39 -9.03 -11.25
N VAL A 105 -12.83 -10.20 -10.92
CA VAL A 105 -13.10 -10.90 -9.66
C VAL A 105 -11.83 -11.47 -9.04
N VAL A 106 -11.72 -11.42 -7.71
CA VAL A 106 -10.63 -12.10 -6.98
C VAL A 106 -10.86 -13.61 -7.06
N ALA A 107 -9.93 -14.32 -7.71
CA ALA A 107 -9.99 -15.76 -7.90
C ALA A 107 -9.32 -16.54 -6.76
N SER A 108 -8.25 -15.98 -6.19
CA SER A 108 -7.56 -16.55 -5.02
C SER A 108 -6.83 -15.49 -4.22
N ARG A 109 -6.51 -15.80 -2.95
CA ARG A 109 -5.81 -14.90 -2.05
C ARG A 109 -4.95 -15.65 -1.03
N GLN A 110 -3.85 -15.04 -0.63
CA GLN A 110 -2.92 -15.51 0.40
C GLN A 110 -2.35 -14.30 1.15
N THR A 111 -2.47 -14.30 2.48
CA THR A 111 -1.79 -13.33 3.34
C THR A 111 -0.29 -13.58 3.33
N LEU A 112 0.50 -12.53 3.13
CA LEU A 112 1.96 -12.59 3.14
C LEU A 112 2.51 -12.42 4.55
N ASP A 113 3.60 -13.13 4.85
CA ASP A 113 4.38 -12.87 6.05
C ASP A 113 5.17 -11.56 5.90
N ARG A 114 4.91 -10.60 6.78
CA ARG A 114 5.58 -9.30 6.82
C ARG A 114 7.09 -9.40 7.08
N HIS A 115 7.56 -10.51 7.65
CA HIS A 115 8.97 -10.75 7.91
C HIS A 115 9.70 -11.41 6.73
N GLU A 116 8.96 -11.92 5.74
CA GLU A 116 9.50 -12.71 4.62
C GLU A 116 8.96 -12.27 3.26
N LEU A 117 8.86 -10.95 3.03
CA LEU A 117 8.31 -10.39 1.78
C LEU A 117 9.18 -10.65 0.53
N GLY A 118 10.47 -10.97 0.71
CA GLY A 118 11.37 -11.29 -0.40
C GLY A 118 11.61 -10.13 -1.39
N ASP A 119 11.51 -8.88 -0.92
CA ASP A 119 11.65 -7.72 -1.79
C ASP A 119 13.07 -7.55 -2.31
N THR A 120 13.17 -7.29 -3.61
CA THR A 120 14.43 -6.85 -4.20
C THR A 120 14.74 -5.39 -3.80
N PRO A 121 16.01 -4.95 -3.85
CA PRO A 121 16.37 -3.55 -3.60
C PRO A 121 15.61 -2.55 -4.48
N GLN A 122 15.31 -2.91 -5.72
CA GLN A 122 14.52 -2.08 -6.63
C GLN A 122 13.06 -1.95 -6.18
N THR A 123 12.50 -2.99 -5.57
CA THR A 123 11.15 -2.96 -5.00
C THR A 123 11.09 -2.13 -3.73
N ILE A 124 12.08 -2.26 -2.84
CA ILE A 124 12.21 -1.41 -1.65
C ILE A 124 12.30 0.06 -2.06
N ALA A 125 13.22 0.41 -2.97
CA ALA A 125 13.40 1.79 -3.43
C ALA A 125 12.15 2.40 -4.09
N ARG A 126 11.28 1.57 -4.68
CA ARG A 126 9.99 2.00 -5.24
C ARG A 126 8.99 2.32 -4.15
N CYS A 127 8.87 1.47 -3.14
CA CYS A 127 7.99 1.68 -2.00
C CYS A 127 8.42 2.92 -1.20
N ASP A 128 9.73 3.09 -0.95
CA ASP A 128 10.28 4.24 -0.25
C ASP A 128 10.00 5.55 -1.00
N ARG A 129 10.08 5.53 -2.33
CA ARG A 129 9.74 6.69 -3.16
C ARG A 129 8.27 7.08 -3.02
N LEU A 130 7.37 6.10 -3.04
CA LEU A 130 5.95 6.36 -2.86
C LEU A 130 5.67 6.89 -1.45
N LEU A 131 6.25 6.27 -0.42
CA LEU A 131 6.12 6.71 0.97
C LEU A 131 6.60 8.15 1.17
N ALA A 132 7.77 8.50 0.62
CA ALA A 132 8.30 9.86 0.70
C ALA A 132 7.37 10.87 0.02
N ALA A 133 6.83 10.54 -1.17
CA ALA A 133 5.91 11.40 -1.90
C ALA A 133 4.56 11.59 -1.16
N VAL A 134 4.07 10.54 -0.50
CA VAL A 134 2.85 10.59 0.34
C VAL A 134 3.08 11.46 1.56
N ASN A 135 4.19 11.28 2.29
CA ASN A 135 4.52 12.09 3.47
C ASN A 135 4.61 13.58 3.13
N VAL A 136 5.20 13.94 1.98
CA VAL A 136 5.24 15.33 1.51
C VAL A 136 3.83 15.92 1.33
N ARG A 137 2.85 15.12 0.91
CA ARG A 137 1.46 15.57 0.73
C ARG A 137 0.72 15.66 2.05
N LEU A 138 0.85 14.66 2.91
CA LEU A 138 0.22 14.66 4.24
C LEU A 138 0.67 15.85 5.08
N ASN A 139 1.96 16.19 5.03
CA ASN A 139 2.52 17.36 5.75
C ASN A 139 2.08 18.73 5.18
N ARG A 140 1.40 18.78 4.02
CA ARG A 140 0.82 20.02 3.48
C ARG A 140 -0.64 20.21 3.85
N ILE A 141 -1.29 19.14 4.34
CA ILE A 141 -2.71 19.11 4.69
C ILE A 141 -2.90 19.27 6.21
N ALA A 142 -1.89 18.89 6.99
CA ALA A 142 -1.79 19.13 8.44
C ALA A 142 -1.39 20.59 8.76
#